data_AF-F8GE93-F1
#
_entry.id   AF-F8GE93-F1
#
_cell.length_a   1.000
_cell.length_b   1.000
_cell.length_c   1.000
_cell.angle_alpha   90.00
_cell.angle_beta   90.00
_cell.angle_gamma   90.00
#
_symmetry.space_group_name_H-M   'P 1'
#
loop_
_entity.id
_entity.type
_entity.pdbx_description
1 polymer ?
#
loop_
_entity_poly.entity_id
_entity_poly.type
_entity_poly.pdbx_seq_one_letter_code
_entity_poly.pdbx_strand_id
1 'polypeptide(L)'
;MIRNLLNQTHVSETEPEPSRRRFLKAGLGACTLLTLPMAATSVHAAIKRPFEKKLSFLNLHTGERTRATFWANGRYIPEGMRAINHVLRDHRTGDRFAIDPDLFDILHQLQYRLRTNQEFHVVSAYRSPATNAKLAEQSGGVAKNSMHTHGKAIDIRLPGRKLSDLRAAALSLQMGGVGYYPSSNFIHLDTGRVRFWGG
;
A
#
# COMPACT_ATOMS: atom_id res chain seq x y z
N MET A 1 -59.86 -62.56 -70.08
CA MET A 1 -58.81 -63.57 -70.36
C MET A 1 -57.52 -63.04 -69.72
N ILE A 2 -57.22 -63.40 -68.47
CA ILE A 2 -56.60 -64.65 -67.98
C ILE A 2 -55.08 -64.67 -68.18
N ARG A 3 -54.39 -64.87 -67.03
CA ARG A 3 -52.97 -65.19 -66.75
C ARG A 3 -52.03 -64.00 -66.52
N ASN A 4 -51.69 -63.78 -65.25
CA ASN A 4 -50.38 -64.21 -64.78
C ASN A 4 -50.37 -64.47 -63.28
N LEU A 5 -49.77 -65.61 -62.94
CA LEU A 5 -49.56 -66.16 -61.60
C LEU A 5 -48.04 -66.17 -61.39
N LEU A 6 -47.65 -66.22 -60.10
CA LEU A 6 -46.30 -66.39 -59.54
C LEU A 6 -45.55 -65.09 -59.29
N ASN A 7 -45.36 -64.73 -58.02
CA ASN A 7 -44.24 -65.28 -57.27
C ASN A 7 -44.39 -64.99 -55.76
N GLN A 8 -44.21 -66.02 -54.93
CA GLN A 8 -44.10 -65.91 -53.48
C GLN A 8 -42.63 -65.96 -53.07
N THR A 9 -42.24 -65.07 -52.17
CA THR A 9 -41.11 -65.16 -51.23
C THR A 9 -41.40 -64.11 -50.15
N HIS A 10 -41.19 -64.24 -48.85
CA HIS A 10 -40.83 -65.30 -47.92
C HIS A 10 -40.93 -64.62 -46.54
N VAL A 11 -41.64 -65.26 -45.60
CA VAL A 11 -41.61 -65.21 -44.13
C VAL A 11 -40.72 -64.16 -43.43
N SER A 12 -41.31 -63.37 -42.53
CA SER A 12 -40.92 -63.36 -41.09
C SER A 12 -41.94 -62.61 -40.22
N GLU A 13 -42.48 -63.36 -39.26
CA GLU A 13 -43.39 -62.95 -38.19
C GLU A 13 -42.73 -61.99 -37.19
N THR A 14 -43.49 -61.02 -36.67
CA THR A 14 -43.47 -60.61 -35.25
C THR A 14 -44.78 -59.88 -34.92
N GLU A 15 -45.76 -60.62 -34.38
CA GLU A 15 -46.99 -60.04 -33.80
C GLU A 15 -46.72 -59.59 -32.35
N PRO A 16 -47.06 -58.35 -31.95
CA PRO A 16 -47.12 -57.98 -30.54
C PRO A 16 -48.55 -58.08 -30.01
N GLU A 17 -48.87 -59.13 -29.25
CA GLU A 17 -50.15 -59.21 -28.52
C GLU A 17 -50.08 -58.46 -27.17
N PRO A 18 -51.14 -57.71 -26.79
CA PRO A 18 -51.13 -56.77 -25.69
C PRO A 18 -51.58 -57.42 -24.36
N SER A 19 -50.72 -57.32 -23.33
CA SER A 19 -51.09 -57.72 -21.96
C SER A 19 -51.98 -56.68 -21.29
N ARG A 20 -53.26 -57.02 -21.17
CA ARG A 20 -54.28 -56.34 -20.36
C ARG A 20 -54.14 -56.79 -18.91
N ARG A 21 -53.72 -55.91 -17.98
CA ARG A 21 -54.37 -55.73 -16.66
C ARG A 21 -53.56 -54.88 -15.70
N ARG A 22 -54.34 -54.05 -15.02
CA ARG A 22 -54.10 -53.40 -13.73
C ARG A 22 -53.17 -52.20 -13.78
N PHE A 23 -53.52 -51.07 -13.18
CA PHE A 23 -54.76 -50.50 -12.66
C PHE A 23 -54.24 -49.16 -12.16
N LEU A 24 -54.84 -48.05 -12.58
CA LEU A 24 -54.52 -46.75 -12.03
C LEU A 24 -54.63 -46.79 -10.50
N LYS A 25 -53.63 -46.25 -9.81
CA LYS A 25 -53.83 -45.68 -8.47
C LYS A 25 -53.40 -44.22 -8.51
N ALA A 26 -54.41 -43.38 -8.32
CA ALA A 26 -54.33 -41.94 -8.20
C ALA A 26 -53.49 -41.54 -6.97
N GLY A 27 -52.75 -40.44 -7.11
CA GLY A 27 -52.16 -39.70 -6.02
C GLY A 27 -52.31 -38.21 -6.28
N LEU A 28 -53.46 -37.65 -5.91
CA LEU A 28 -53.72 -36.21 -5.93
C LEU A 28 -53.07 -35.61 -4.66
N GLY A 29 -51.84 -35.15 -4.78
CA GLY A 29 -51.11 -34.48 -3.70
C GLY A 29 -51.18 -32.95 -3.85
N ALA A 30 -51.98 -32.30 -3.03
CA ALA A 30 -52.05 -30.84 -2.93
C ALA A 30 -50.75 -30.29 -2.30
N CYS A 31 -49.89 -29.65 -3.09
CA CYS A 31 -48.73 -28.93 -2.58
C CYS A 31 -49.16 -27.52 -2.13
N THR A 32 -49.41 -27.37 -0.83
CA THR A 32 -49.60 -26.08 -0.16
C THR A 32 -48.31 -25.26 -0.20
N LEU A 33 -48.42 -24.02 -0.68
CA LEU A 33 -47.39 -22.98 -0.70
C LEU A 33 -46.82 -22.73 0.71
N LEU A 34 -45.53 -23.02 0.92
CA LEU A 34 -44.75 -22.49 2.05
C LEU A 34 -43.92 -21.30 1.56
N THR A 35 -44.48 -20.10 1.65
CA THR A 35 -43.70 -18.87 1.49
C THR A 35 -42.89 -18.64 2.76
N LEU A 36 -41.62 -19.05 2.77
CA LEU A 36 -40.67 -18.65 3.80
C LEU A 36 -40.40 -17.15 3.66
N PRO A 37 -40.49 -16.32 4.72
CA PRO A 37 -39.96 -14.98 4.68
C PRO A 37 -38.43 -15.12 4.63
N MET A 38 -37.83 -14.85 3.47
CA MET A 38 -36.40 -14.57 3.41
C MET A 38 -36.17 -13.30 4.23
N ALA A 39 -35.86 -13.46 5.51
CA ALA A 39 -35.19 -12.43 6.27
C ALA A 39 -33.86 -12.17 5.55
N ALA A 40 -33.82 -11.12 4.73
CA ALA A 40 -32.59 -10.61 4.16
C ALA A 40 -31.72 -10.15 5.34
N THR A 41 -30.87 -11.05 5.84
CA THR A 41 -29.78 -10.65 6.71
C THR A 41 -28.89 -9.76 5.87
N SER A 42 -29.01 -8.45 6.03
CA SER A 42 -28.04 -7.51 5.51
C SER A 42 -26.71 -7.80 6.21
N VAL A 43 -25.93 -8.73 5.68
CA VAL A 43 -24.53 -8.91 6.04
C VAL A 43 -23.85 -7.64 5.56
N HIS A 44 -23.79 -6.63 6.43
CA HIS A 44 -22.88 -5.52 6.26
C HIS A 44 -21.47 -6.11 6.36
N ALA A 45 -20.94 -6.56 5.22
CA ALA A 45 -19.52 -6.81 5.09
C ALA A 45 -18.85 -5.47 5.41
N ALA A 46 -18.26 -5.37 6.61
CA ALA A 46 -17.45 -4.23 6.97
C ALA A 46 -16.38 -4.10 5.89
N ILE A 47 -16.48 -3.07 5.06
CA ILE A 47 -15.46 -2.74 4.06
C ILE A 47 -14.19 -2.51 4.89
N LYS A 48 -13.31 -3.51 4.95
CA LYS A 48 -11.99 -3.35 5.55
C LYS A 48 -11.32 -2.24 4.75
N ARG A 49 -11.22 -1.04 5.35
CA ARG A 49 -10.44 0.04 4.75
C ARG A 49 -9.03 -0.51 4.52
N PRO A 50 -8.49 -0.38 3.30
CA PRO A 50 -7.14 -0.84 3.04
C PRO A 50 -6.18 -0.15 4.01
N PHE A 51 -5.25 -0.90 4.58
CA PHE A 51 -4.21 -0.31 5.42
C PHE A 51 -3.25 0.45 4.50
N GLU A 52 -3.10 1.75 4.76
CA GLU A 52 -2.31 2.68 3.96
C GLU A 52 -1.32 3.41 4.86
N LYS A 53 -0.08 3.55 4.40
CA LYS A 53 0.90 4.44 5.04
C LYS A 53 1.01 5.71 4.22
N LYS A 54 0.77 6.85 4.87
CA LYS A 54 0.82 8.19 4.26
C LYS A 54 1.87 9.02 4.95
N LEU A 55 2.57 9.85 4.18
CA LEU A 55 3.48 10.87 4.70
C LEU A 55 3.10 12.23 4.15
N SER A 56 3.47 13.28 4.87
CA SER A 56 3.26 14.65 4.46
C SER A 56 4.51 15.47 4.75
N PHE A 57 4.89 16.31 3.79
CA PHE A 57 6.11 17.09 3.85
C PHE A 57 5.86 18.51 3.36
N LEU A 58 6.54 19.46 4.00
CA LEU A 58 6.82 20.79 3.47
C LEU A 58 8.33 20.94 3.35
N ASN A 59 8.84 21.19 2.14
CA ASN A 59 10.24 21.57 1.96
C ASN A 59 10.42 23.05 2.28
N LEU A 60 11.23 23.35 3.31
CA LEU A 60 11.38 24.71 3.81
C LEU A 60 12.16 25.64 2.86
N HIS A 61 12.91 25.08 1.91
CA HIS A 61 13.68 25.85 0.94
C HIS A 61 12.90 26.14 -0.33
N THR A 62 12.09 25.19 -0.80
CA THR A 62 11.33 25.35 -2.05
C THR A 62 9.88 25.78 -1.84
N GLY A 63 9.35 25.63 -0.61
CA GLY A 63 7.93 25.87 -0.31
C GLY A 63 6.99 24.78 -0.81
N GLU A 64 7.51 23.76 -1.51
CA GLU A 64 6.70 22.68 -2.06
C GLU A 64 6.17 21.76 -0.95
N ARG A 65 4.93 21.31 -1.13
CA ARG A 65 4.22 20.41 -0.23
C ARG A 65 3.84 19.14 -0.95
N THR A 66 3.84 18.03 -0.22
CA THR A 66 3.24 16.77 -0.70
C THR A 66 2.57 16.04 0.44
N ARG A 67 1.45 15.38 0.14
CA ARG A 67 0.82 14.36 0.98
C ARG A 67 0.56 13.16 0.08
N ALA A 68 1.21 12.05 0.35
CA ALA A 68 1.18 10.90 -0.54
C ALA A 68 1.06 9.59 0.23
N THR A 69 0.31 8.65 -0.33
CA THR A 69 0.33 7.24 0.07
C THR A 69 1.54 6.59 -0.56
N PHE A 70 2.53 6.21 0.23
CA PHE A 70 3.74 5.55 -0.28
C PHE A 70 3.66 4.03 -0.20
N TRP A 71 2.72 3.49 0.59
CA TRP A 71 2.51 2.05 0.75
C TRP A 71 1.03 1.77 0.98
N ALA A 72 0.49 0.72 0.36
CA ALA A 72 -0.85 0.22 0.60
C ALA A 72 -0.92 -1.29 0.32
N ASN A 73 -1.66 -2.03 1.14
CA ASN A 73 -1.98 -3.45 0.91
C ASN A 73 -0.76 -4.33 0.57
N GLY A 74 0.32 -4.22 1.36
CA GLY A 74 1.50 -5.08 1.20
C GLY A 74 2.55 -4.56 0.22
N ARG A 75 2.29 -3.47 -0.52
CA ARG A 75 3.19 -2.97 -1.56
C ARG A 75 3.44 -1.48 -1.46
N TYR A 76 4.65 -1.08 -1.86
CA TYR A 76 4.96 0.32 -2.11
C TYR A 76 4.20 0.84 -3.34
N ILE A 77 3.81 2.11 -3.29
CA ILE A 77 3.06 2.80 -4.36
C ILE A 77 4.04 3.71 -5.10
N PRO A 78 4.47 3.34 -6.32
CA PRO A 78 5.53 4.06 -7.03
C PRO A 78 5.21 5.54 -7.28
N GLU A 79 3.94 5.87 -7.52
CA GLU A 79 3.50 7.26 -7.70
C GLU A 79 3.69 8.10 -6.44
N GLY A 80 3.27 7.59 -5.28
CA GLY A 80 3.44 8.28 -4.01
C GLY A 80 4.91 8.43 -3.64
N MET A 81 5.73 7.40 -3.88
CA MET A 81 7.18 7.49 -3.70
C MET A 81 7.81 8.55 -4.62
N ARG A 82 7.42 8.63 -5.89
CA ARG A 82 7.92 9.67 -6.82
C ARG A 82 7.53 11.08 -6.36
N ALA A 83 6.30 11.27 -5.90
CA ALA A 83 5.84 12.55 -5.37
C ALA A 83 6.65 12.99 -4.13
N ILE A 84 6.96 12.03 -3.24
CA ILE A 84 7.82 12.28 -2.07
C ILE A 84 9.25 12.58 -2.51
N ASN A 85 9.85 11.76 -3.38
CA ASN A 85 11.22 11.95 -3.88
C ASN A 85 11.40 13.33 -4.55
N HIS A 86 10.37 13.84 -5.23
CA HIS A 86 10.41 15.18 -5.81
C HIS A 86 10.54 16.26 -4.73
N VAL A 87 9.70 16.24 -3.69
CA VAL A 87 9.77 17.22 -2.59
C VAL A 87 11.05 17.06 -1.76
N LEU A 88 11.60 15.85 -1.67
CA LEU A 88 12.83 15.52 -0.94
C LEU A 88 14.11 15.60 -1.79
N ARG A 89 14.04 16.16 -3.00
CA ARG A 89 15.20 16.35 -3.88
C ARG A 89 16.19 17.36 -3.32
N ASP A 90 17.38 17.40 -3.88
CA ASP A 90 18.33 18.46 -3.57
C ASP A 90 17.78 19.80 -4.08
N HIS A 91 17.46 20.71 -3.17
CA HIS A 91 16.88 22.02 -3.54
C HIS A 91 17.89 22.96 -4.21
N ARG A 92 19.20 22.68 -4.10
CA ARG A 92 20.25 23.54 -4.67
C ARG A 92 20.51 23.21 -6.13
N THR A 93 20.49 21.93 -6.49
CA THR A 93 20.76 21.48 -7.86
C THR A 93 19.49 21.05 -8.61
N GLY A 94 18.41 20.73 -7.89
CA GLY A 94 17.20 20.14 -8.45
C GLY A 94 17.30 18.62 -8.66
N ASP A 95 18.44 18.01 -8.34
CA ASP A 95 18.66 16.58 -8.55
C ASP A 95 17.74 15.74 -7.68
N ARG A 96 16.98 14.86 -8.34
CA ARG A 96 16.12 13.88 -7.69
C ARG A 96 16.87 12.56 -7.51
N PHE A 97 16.58 11.88 -6.43
CA PHE A 97 17.14 10.56 -6.14
C PHE A 97 16.07 9.65 -5.53
N ALA A 98 16.26 8.35 -5.63
CA ALA A 98 15.39 7.39 -4.96
C ALA A 98 15.66 7.42 -3.45
N ILE A 99 14.70 7.92 -2.67
CA ILE A 99 14.80 7.87 -1.21
C ILE A 99 14.56 6.44 -0.74
N ASP A 100 15.33 6.03 0.25
CA ASP A 100 15.27 4.71 0.87
C ASP A 100 13.87 4.44 1.44
N PRO A 101 13.16 3.37 1.01
CA PRO A 101 11.85 3.04 1.55
C PRO A 101 11.86 2.84 3.07
N ASP A 102 12.96 2.36 3.65
CA ASP A 102 13.08 2.19 5.10
C ASP A 102 13.04 3.55 5.83
N LEU A 103 13.50 4.63 5.18
CA LEU A 103 13.39 5.99 5.73
C LEU A 103 11.93 6.43 5.81
N PHE A 104 11.11 6.06 4.84
CA PHE A 104 9.65 6.32 4.89
C PHE A 104 8.99 5.54 6.03
N ASP A 105 9.42 4.30 6.26
CA ASP A 105 8.92 3.51 7.37
C ASP A 105 9.30 4.11 8.73
N ILE A 106 10.54 4.59 8.91
CA ILE A 106 10.96 5.33 10.11
C ILE A 106 10.04 6.53 10.36
N LEU A 107 9.81 7.35 9.33
CA LEU A 107 8.99 8.57 9.44
C LEU A 107 7.52 8.24 9.75
N HIS A 108 6.98 7.17 9.18
CA HIS A 108 5.64 6.70 9.46
C HIS A 108 5.51 6.18 10.90
N GLN A 109 6.49 5.41 11.38
CA GLN A 109 6.53 4.95 12.77
C GLN A 109 6.68 6.12 13.74
N LEU A 110 7.42 7.16 13.36
CA LEU A 110 7.53 8.38 14.14
C LEU A 110 6.19 9.13 14.24
N GLN A 111 5.43 9.23 13.15
CA GLN A 111 4.06 9.77 13.16
C GLN A 111 3.15 8.98 14.10
N TYR A 112 3.18 7.64 14.02
CA TYR A 112 2.40 6.77 14.90
C TYR A 112 2.79 6.96 16.37
N ARG A 113 4.09 6.95 16.68
CA ARG A 113 4.62 7.14 18.04
C ARG A 113 4.24 8.48 18.66
N LEU A 114 4.15 9.52 17.83
CA LEU A 114 3.79 10.88 18.21
C LEU A 114 2.29 11.17 18.10
N ARG A 115 1.49 10.20 17.66
CA ARG A 115 0.03 10.30 17.44
C ARG A 115 -0.35 11.52 16.59
N THR A 116 0.33 11.69 15.46
CA THR A 116 0.17 12.86 14.59
C THR A 116 0.20 12.48 13.11
N ASN A 117 -0.53 13.24 12.31
CA ASN A 117 -0.54 13.20 10.84
C ASN A 117 -0.10 14.54 10.23
N GLN A 118 0.50 15.41 11.05
CA GLN A 118 1.08 16.68 10.60
C GLN A 118 2.22 16.44 9.62
N GLU A 119 2.44 17.42 8.76
CA GLU A 119 3.55 17.39 7.81
C GLU A 119 4.89 17.60 8.53
N PHE A 120 5.91 16.87 8.11
CA PHE A 120 7.28 17.16 8.51
C PHE A 120 7.79 18.36 7.72
N HIS A 121 8.36 19.33 8.43
CA HIS A 121 9.09 20.42 7.83
C HIS A 121 10.51 19.94 7.53
N VAL A 122 10.84 19.84 6.25
CA VAL A 122 12.10 19.30 5.74
C VAL A 122 13.10 20.42 5.58
N VAL A 123 14.23 20.29 6.28
CA VAL A 123 15.40 21.16 6.13
C VAL A 123 16.30 20.62 5.01
N SER A 124 16.57 19.31 5.02
CA SER A 124 17.37 18.66 3.99
C SER A 124 16.99 17.19 3.87
N ALA A 125 17.12 16.61 2.67
CA ALA A 125 16.89 15.20 2.42
C ALA A 125 17.99 14.68 1.49
N TYR A 126 17.69 14.32 0.24
CA TYR A 126 18.77 14.00 -0.69
C TYR A 126 19.68 15.21 -0.91
N ARG A 127 21.00 14.96 -0.95
CA ARG A 127 22.01 15.94 -1.34
C ARG A 127 22.80 15.38 -2.51
N SER A 128 22.88 16.13 -3.60
CA SER A 128 23.78 15.78 -4.71
C SER A 128 25.23 15.74 -4.22
N PRO A 129 26.12 14.97 -4.88
CA PRO A 129 27.55 15.00 -4.58
C PRO A 129 28.14 16.43 -4.62
N ALA A 130 27.69 17.27 -5.57
CA ALA A 130 28.11 18.66 -5.69
C ALA A 130 27.72 19.50 -4.45
N THR A 131 26.46 19.39 -4.00
CA THR A 131 26.02 20.05 -2.76
C THR A 131 26.78 19.55 -1.54
N ASN A 132 26.99 18.24 -1.42
CA ASN A 132 27.68 17.68 -0.24
C ASN A 132 29.14 18.14 -0.17
N ALA A 133 29.85 18.20 -1.30
CA ALA A 133 31.21 18.73 -1.37
C ALA A 133 31.26 20.20 -0.94
N LYS A 134 30.38 21.05 -1.51
CA LYS A 134 30.31 22.48 -1.15
C LYS A 134 30.04 22.69 0.34
N LEU A 135 29.13 21.91 0.93
CA LEU A 135 28.84 22.03 2.37
C LEU A 135 29.99 21.55 3.26
N ALA A 136 30.72 20.51 2.83
CA ALA A 136 31.89 20.01 3.55
C ALA A 136 33.02 21.05 3.59
N GLU A 137 33.24 21.78 2.49
CA GLU A 137 34.19 22.89 2.44
C GLU A 137 33.81 24.05 3.37
N GLN A 138 32.51 24.32 3.52
CA GLN A 138 32.02 25.49 4.26
C GLN A 138 31.91 25.30 5.78
N SER A 139 31.63 24.07 6.24
CA SER A 139 31.17 23.87 7.62
C SER A 139 32.01 22.89 8.44
N GLY A 140 32.98 22.18 7.84
CA GLY A 140 33.84 21.20 8.53
C GLY A 140 33.11 19.99 9.14
N GLY A 141 31.79 20.05 9.34
CA GLY A 141 30.96 19.06 10.00
C GLY A 141 30.18 18.14 9.06
N VAL A 142 30.35 18.26 7.74
CA VAL A 142 29.68 17.37 6.77
C VAL A 142 30.61 16.22 6.41
N ALA A 143 30.17 15.00 6.69
CA ALA A 143 30.90 13.79 6.34
C ALA A 143 30.99 13.62 4.81
N LYS A 144 32.17 13.19 4.33
CA LYS A 144 32.39 12.84 2.90
C LYS A 144 31.42 11.74 2.44
N ASN A 145 31.17 10.75 3.29
CA ASN A 145 30.19 9.67 3.07
C ASN A 145 28.89 9.92 3.84
N SER A 146 28.22 11.04 3.54
CA SER A 146 26.95 11.39 4.17
C SER A 146 25.83 10.43 3.75
N MET A 147 24.94 10.05 4.67
CA MET A 147 23.75 9.27 4.32
C MET A 147 22.78 10.06 3.42
N HIS A 148 22.86 11.40 3.41
CA HIS A 148 22.08 12.24 2.52
C HIS A 148 22.42 12.01 1.03
N THR A 149 23.68 11.72 0.68
CA THR A 149 24.09 11.48 -0.72
C THR A 149 23.60 10.14 -1.26
N HIS A 150 23.09 9.28 -0.39
CA HIS A 150 22.56 7.97 -0.72
C HIS A 150 21.02 7.91 -0.67
N GLY A 151 20.35 9.05 -0.42
CA GLY A 151 18.90 9.07 -0.21
C GLY A 151 18.47 8.36 1.07
N LYS A 152 19.39 8.21 2.04
CA LYS A 152 19.19 7.44 3.27
C LYS A 152 19.00 8.30 4.51
N ALA A 153 18.94 9.62 4.36
CA ALA A 153 18.82 10.53 5.49
C ALA A 153 17.92 11.72 5.22
N ILE A 154 17.38 12.28 6.31
CA ILE A 154 16.53 13.46 6.30
C ILE A 154 16.75 14.28 7.57
N ASP A 155 16.79 15.60 7.40
CA ASP A 155 16.82 16.60 8.45
C ASP A 155 15.43 17.23 8.54
N ILE A 156 14.75 17.04 9.67
CA ILE A 156 13.35 17.45 9.85
C ILE A 156 13.09 18.15 11.18
N ARG A 157 11.99 18.90 11.20
CA ARG A 157 11.28 19.30 12.43
C ARG A 157 9.79 19.05 12.25
N LEU A 158 9.06 19.03 13.36
CA LEU A 158 7.62 18.85 13.37
C LEU A 158 6.96 20.08 14.01
N PRO A 159 6.17 20.87 13.26
CA PRO A 159 5.44 22.02 13.82
C PRO A 159 4.59 21.66 15.03
N GLY A 160 4.41 22.61 15.94
CA GLY A 160 3.61 22.42 17.15
C GLY A 160 4.19 21.42 18.17
N ARG A 161 5.42 20.93 17.98
CA ARG A 161 6.10 20.03 18.92
C ARG A 161 7.50 20.54 19.25
N LYS A 162 7.93 20.37 20.52
CA LYS A 162 9.32 20.64 20.91
C LYS A 162 10.25 19.69 20.18
N LEU A 163 11.39 20.19 19.71
CA LEU A 163 12.38 19.39 19.00
C LEU A 163 12.91 18.22 19.86
N SER A 164 13.01 18.43 21.17
CA SER A 164 13.38 17.41 22.16
C SER A 164 12.43 16.21 22.16
N ASP A 165 11.13 16.45 22.03
CA ASP A 165 10.12 15.37 22.05
C ASP A 165 10.17 14.57 20.75
N LEU A 166 10.39 15.26 19.62
CA LEU A 166 10.60 14.63 18.33
C LEU A 166 11.84 13.73 18.35
N ARG A 167 12.96 14.23 18.90
CA ARG A 167 14.19 13.45 19.12
C ARG A 167 13.95 12.24 20.02
N ALA A 168 13.29 12.43 21.17
CA ALA A 168 13.03 11.35 22.12
C ALA A 168 12.18 10.23 21.49
N ALA A 169 11.16 10.60 20.70
CA ALA A 169 10.37 9.64 19.96
C ALA A 169 11.20 8.90 18.91
N ALA A 170 12.02 9.60 18.13
CA ALA A 170 12.92 8.99 17.14
C ALA A 170 13.90 8.00 17.78
N LEU A 171 14.56 8.38 18.88
CA LEU A 171 15.44 7.50 19.63
C LEU A 171 14.72 6.24 20.12
N SER A 172 13.45 6.37 20.57
CA SER A 172 12.68 5.22 21.06
C SER A 172 12.37 4.17 19.98
N LEU A 173 12.49 4.52 18.69
CA LEU A 173 12.25 3.58 17.60
C LEU A 173 13.42 2.60 17.39
N GLN A 174 14.66 3.01 17.69
CA GLN A 174 15.87 2.21 17.43
C GLN A 174 15.97 1.70 15.98
N MET A 175 15.50 2.50 15.00
CA MET A 175 15.44 2.12 13.58
C MET A 175 16.54 2.76 12.72
N GLY A 176 17.53 3.43 13.32
CA GLY A 176 18.58 4.08 12.56
C GLY A 176 19.37 5.13 13.34
N GLY A 177 20.13 5.96 12.63
CA GLY A 177 20.88 7.06 13.20
C GLY A 177 19.97 8.24 13.59
N VAL A 178 20.24 8.87 14.73
CA VAL A 178 19.52 10.07 15.18
C VAL A 178 20.51 11.17 15.62
N GLY A 179 20.54 12.28 14.88
CA GLY A 179 21.29 13.48 15.26
C GLY A 179 20.38 14.55 15.85
N TYR A 180 20.88 15.33 16.83
CA TYR A 180 20.14 16.41 17.47
C TYR A 180 20.84 17.75 17.30
N TYR A 181 20.16 18.70 16.63
CA TYR A 181 20.71 20.02 16.29
C TYR A 181 19.75 21.13 16.73
N PRO A 182 19.67 21.43 18.04
CA PRO A 182 18.72 22.41 18.57
C PRO A 182 18.99 23.83 18.07
N SER A 183 20.26 24.23 17.93
CA SER A 183 20.66 25.56 17.43
C SER A 183 20.20 25.81 15.99
N SER A 184 20.19 24.76 15.16
CA SER A 184 19.68 24.81 13.79
C SER A 184 18.21 24.37 13.68
N ASN A 185 17.59 24.01 14.81
CA ASN A 185 16.19 23.62 14.95
C ASN A 185 15.74 22.43 14.07
N PHE A 186 16.54 21.35 14.03
CA PHE A 186 16.14 20.08 13.39
C PHE A 186 16.71 18.84 14.08
N ILE A 187 16.11 17.69 13.81
CA ILE A 187 16.71 16.37 14.06
C ILE A 187 17.15 15.77 12.73
N HIS A 188 18.23 15.01 12.77
CA HIS A 188 18.67 14.16 11.67
C HIS A 188 18.18 12.73 11.90
N LEU A 189 17.70 12.08 10.85
CA LEU A 189 17.35 10.67 10.81
C LEU A 189 18.03 10.00 9.62
N ASP A 190 18.58 8.81 9.80
CA ASP A 190 19.08 7.98 8.70
C ASP A 190 18.84 6.49 8.89
N THR A 191 18.88 5.71 7.80
CA THR A 191 18.69 4.25 7.78
C THR A 191 19.97 3.44 8.06
N GLY A 192 21.03 4.09 8.56
CA GLY A 192 22.28 3.44 8.95
C GLY A 192 22.18 2.71 10.30
N ARG A 193 23.34 2.32 10.86
CA ARG A 193 23.39 1.67 12.18
C ARG A 193 22.78 2.57 13.26
N VAL A 194 22.10 1.96 14.22
CA VAL A 194 21.57 2.64 15.40
C VAL A 194 22.69 3.34 16.14
N ARG A 195 22.61 4.67 16.19
CA ARG A 195 23.57 5.55 16.85
C ARG A 195 22.93 6.91 17.09
N PHE A 196 23.49 7.67 18.02
CA PHE A 196 23.02 9.02 18.30
C PHE A 196 24.19 9.96 18.49
N TRP A 197 23.98 11.22 18.11
CA TRP A 197 24.98 12.29 18.27
C TRP A 197 24.29 13.64 18.42
N GLY A 198 25.05 14.66 18.78
CA GLY A 198 24.59 16.04 18.88
C GLY A 198 25.59 16.99 18.24
N GLY A 199 25.09 18.14 17.82
CA GLY A 199 25.88 19.26 17.30
C GLY A 199 25.29 20.60 17.71
#